data_AF-A0AAD8Y1Q8-F1
#
_entry.id   AF-A0AAD8Y1Q8-F1
#
_cell.length_a   1.000
_cell.length_b   1.000
_cell.length_c   1.000
_cell.angle_alpha   90.00
_cell.angle_beta   90.00
_cell.angle_gamma   90.00
#
_symmetry.space_group_name_H-M   'P 1'
#
loop_
_entity.id
_entity.type
_entity.pdbx_description
1 polymer ?
#
loop_
_entity_poly.entity_id
_entity_poly.type
_entity_poly.pdbx_seq_one_letter_code
_entity_poly.pdbx_strand_id
1 'polypeptide(L)'
;MLATIPLSDVEKDAIKRRRIEANDPITLREVGKDYYRERDYEKALQHWSRAAKLGDADAHYCLTILYLEGLGVEKDEKKRLYHLEEASIGGHLVARRNLTYQMAGLRGRDAEAVEFLKEVHEMGQEYEMGAFGIDVCDAAVRGYQAAVDATKSRRGR
;
A
#
# COMPACT_ATOMS: atom_id res chain seq x y z
N MET A 1 33.61 -21.65 -15.56
CA MET A 1 32.98 -20.32 -15.47
C MET A 1 31.70 -20.39 -16.29
N LEU A 2 30.53 -20.50 -15.65
CA LEU A 2 29.25 -20.58 -16.37
C LEU A 2 28.90 -19.18 -16.88
N ALA A 3 28.92 -18.98 -18.21
CA ALA A 3 28.44 -17.75 -18.81
C ALA A 3 26.90 -17.76 -18.79
N THR A 4 26.31 -16.88 -17.99
CA THR A 4 24.86 -16.66 -18.00
C THR A 4 24.50 -15.95 -19.31
N ILE A 5 23.97 -16.70 -20.28
CA ILE A 5 23.47 -16.12 -21.54
C ILE A 5 22.21 -15.30 -21.18
N PRO A 6 22.15 -14.01 -21.55
CA PRO A 6 20.97 -13.18 -21.28
C PRO A 6 19.76 -13.69 -22.08
N LEU A 7 18.60 -13.75 -21.42
CA LEU A 7 17.35 -14.19 -22.04
C LEU A 7 16.95 -13.29 -23.22
N SER A 8 16.44 -13.92 -24.28
CA SER A 8 15.80 -13.22 -25.40
C SER A 8 14.46 -12.62 -24.98
N ASP A 9 13.95 -11.65 -25.75
CA ASP A 9 12.67 -10.99 -25.42
C ASP A 9 11.48 -11.95 -25.51
N VAL A 10 11.53 -12.93 -26.43
CA VAL A 10 10.52 -13.99 -26.53
C VAL A 10 10.48 -14.86 -25.27
N GLU A 11 11.64 -15.19 -24.70
CA GLU A 11 11.72 -15.97 -23.47
C GLU A 11 11.22 -15.17 -22.27
N LYS A 12 11.55 -13.88 -22.19
CA LYS A 12 11.03 -12.98 -21.14
C LYS A 12 9.50 -12.89 -21.20
N ASP A 13 8.93 -12.74 -22.39
CA ASP A 13 7.48 -12.67 -22.59
C ASP A 13 6.78 -13.99 -22.20
N ALA A 14 7.37 -15.13 -22.56
CA ALA A 14 6.85 -16.43 -22.17
C ALA A 14 6.87 -16.61 -20.64
N ILE A 15 7.95 -16.17 -19.97
CA ILE A 15 8.05 -16.19 -18.50
C ILE A 15 7.01 -15.26 -17.87
N LYS A 16 6.84 -14.04 -18.40
CA LYS A 16 5.84 -13.07 -17.92
C LYS A 16 4.43 -13.65 -18.00
N ARG A 17 4.05 -14.27 -19.13
CA ARG A 17 2.74 -14.93 -19.31
C ARG A 17 2.51 -16.05 -18.29
N ARG A 18 3.49 -16.94 -18.12
CA ARG A 18 3.42 -18.02 -17.12
C ARG A 18 3.22 -17.50 -15.69
N ARG A 19 3.90 -16.41 -15.32
CA ARG A 19 3.74 -15.78 -14.00
C ARG A 19 2.37 -15.15 -13.81
N ILE A 20 1.80 -14.52 -14.85
CA ILE A 20 0.43 -14.00 -14.84
C ILE A 20 -0.59 -15.14 -14.66
N GLU A 21 -0.42 -16.24 -15.40
CA GLU A 21 -1.26 -17.43 -15.27
C GLU A 21 -1.17 -18.03 -13.86
N ALA A 22 0.04 -18.07 -13.31
CA ALA A 22 0.31 -18.57 -11.95
C ALA A 22 -0.15 -17.63 -10.82
N ASN A 23 -0.81 -16.50 -11.11
CA ASN A 23 -1.20 -15.51 -10.11
C ASN A 23 -0.02 -14.93 -9.32
N ASP A 24 1.14 -14.69 -9.93
CA ASP A 24 2.25 -14.03 -9.23
C ASP A 24 1.87 -12.55 -8.93
N PRO A 25 1.70 -12.16 -7.64
CA PRO A 25 1.18 -10.85 -7.27
C PRO A 25 2.06 -9.70 -7.77
N ILE A 26 3.39 -9.88 -7.70
CA ILE A 26 4.38 -8.90 -8.16
C ILE A 26 4.23 -8.68 -9.67
N THR A 27 4.20 -9.75 -10.46
CA THR A 27 4.04 -9.64 -11.92
C THR A 27 2.70 -9.01 -12.28
N LEU A 28 1.60 -9.41 -11.63
CA LEU A 28 0.27 -8.82 -11.85
C LEU A 28 0.28 -7.31 -11.56
N ARG A 29 0.90 -6.89 -10.46
CA ARG A 29 1.07 -5.46 -10.14
C ARG A 29 1.83 -4.71 -11.21
N GLU A 30 2.97 -5.24 -11.65
CA GLU A 30 3.80 -4.59 -12.66
C GLU A 30 3.09 -4.49 -14.02
N VAL A 31 2.38 -5.53 -14.44
CA VAL A 31 1.54 -5.50 -15.65
C VAL A 31 0.44 -4.44 -15.51
N GLY A 32 -0.18 -4.33 -14.34
CA GLY A 32 -1.17 -3.28 -14.10
C GLY A 32 -0.57 -1.87 -14.21
N LYS A 33 0.68 -1.66 -13.77
CA LYS A 33 1.40 -0.39 -13.96
C LYS A 33 1.71 -0.12 -15.43
N ASP A 34 2.03 -1.14 -16.22
CA ASP A 34 2.24 -1.00 -17.66
C ASP A 34 0.95 -0.49 -18.32
N TYR A 35 -0.19 -1.15 -18.07
CA TYR A 35 -1.48 -0.72 -18.60
C TYR A 35 -1.91 0.67 -18.12
N TYR A 36 -1.62 1.02 -16.86
CA TYR A 36 -1.87 2.37 -16.36
C TYR A 36 -1.10 3.44 -17.15
N ARG A 37 0.18 3.20 -17.46
CA ARG A 37 0.99 4.12 -18.28
C ARG A 37 0.46 4.25 -19.70
N GLU A 38 -0.09 3.17 -20.24
CA GLU A 38 -0.76 3.12 -21.54
C GLU A 38 -2.17 3.75 -21.51
N ARG A 39 -2.66 4.16 -20.33
CA ARG A 39 -4.03 4.66 -20.07
C ARG A 39 -5.13 3.64 -20.31
N ASP A 40 -4.81 2.35 -20.31
CA ASP A 40 -5.77 1.25 -20.29
C ASP A 40 -6.16 0.93 -18.83
N TYR A 41 -6.95 1.83 -18.25
CA TYR A 41 -7.29 1.78 -16.83
C TYR A 41 -8.18 0.59 -16.47
N GLU A 42 -8.97 0.07 -17.41
CA GLU A 42 -9.77 -1.14 -17.19
C GLU A 42 -8.88 -2.37 -16.99
N LYS A 43 -7.83 -2.54 -17.82
CA LYS A 43 -6.87 -3.64 -17.62
C LYS A 43 -6.00 -3.42 -16.38
N ALA A 44 -5.61 -2.19 -16.09
CA ALA A 44 -4.90 -1.86 -14.85
C ALA A 44 -5.73 -2.25 -13.62
N LEU A 45 -7.02 -1.87 -13.60
CA LEU A 45 -7.96 -2.26 -12.55
C LEU A 45 -8.04 -3.77 -12.38
N GLN A 46 -8.18 -4.53 -13.48
CA GLN A 46 -8.28 -5.99 -13.42
C GLN A 46 -7.03 -6.62 -12.80
N HIS A 47 -5.84 -6.20 -13.24
CA HIS A 47 -4.58 -6.80 -12.80
C HIS A 47 -4.25 -6.41 -11.36
N TRP A 48 -4.43 -5.14 -10.99
CA TRP A 48 -4.26 -4.69 -9.61
C TRP A 48 -5.30 -5.30 -8.67
N SER A 49 -6.56 -5.45 -9.08
CA SER A 49 -7.56 -6.15 -8.27
C SER A 49 -7.19 -7.61 -8.02
N ARG A 50 -6.58 -8.27 -9.01
CA ARG A 50 -6.12 -9.66 -8.88
C ARG A 50 -4.91 -9.75 -7.93
N ALA A 51 -3.94 -8.84 -8.06
CA ALA A 51 -2.80 -8.76 -7.14
C ALA A 51 -3.22 -8.42 -5.70
N ALA A 52 -4.14 -7.47 -5.53
CA ALA A 52 -4.70 -7.08 -4.24
C ALA A 52 -5.40 -8.26 -3.54
N LYS A 53 -6.20 -9.06 -4.26
CA LYS A 53 -6.80 -10.30 -3.74
C LYS A 53 -5.80 -11.34 -3.24
N LEU A 54 -4.53 -11.22 -3.63
CA LEU A 54 -3.43 -12.09 -3.21
C LEU A 54 -2.59 -11.46 -2.09
N GLY A 55 -3.03 -10.33 -1.52
CA GLY A 55 -2.35 -9.64 -0.41
C GLY A 55 -1.30 -8.61 -0.84
N ASP A 56 -1.18 -8.28 -2.13
CA ASP A 56 -0.20 -7.29 -2.58
C ASP A 56 -0.60 -5.86 -2.16
N ALA A 57 0.07 -5.35 -1.13
CA ALA A 57 -0.21 -4.04 -0.55
C ALA A 57 0.06 -2.87 -1.51
N ASP A 58 1.05 -2.99 -2.38
CA ASP A 58 1.34 -2.01 -3.42
C ASP A 58 0.18 -1.94 -4.44
N ALA A 59 -0.43 -3.07 -4.79
CA ALA A 59 -1.57 -3.14 -5.69
C ALA A 59 -2.82 -2.52 -5.06
N HIS A 60 -3.07 -2.76 -3.77
CA HIS A 60 -4.08 -2.01 -3.01
C HIS A 60 -3.83 -0.50 -3.11
N TYR A 61 -2.59 -0.03 -2.90
CA TYR A 61 -2.28 1.39 -3.07
C TYR A 61 -2.54 1.90 -4.50
N CYS A 62 -2.18 1.12 -5.53
CA CYS A 62 -2.45 1.50 -6.93
C CYS A 62 -3.96 1.63 -7.20
N LEU A 63 -4.81 0.77 -6.62
CA LEU A 63 -6.27 0.88 -6.73
C LEU A 63 -6.82 2.18 -6.10
N THR A 64 -6.15 2.71 -5.07
CA THR A 64 -6.56 4.02 -4.50
C THR A 64 -6.48 5.14 -5.52
N ILE A 65 -5.50 5.10 -6.43
CA ILE A 65 -5.34 6.11 -7.48
C ILE A 65 -6.53 6.07 -8.44
N LEU A 66 -6.93 4.86 -8.87
CA LEU A 66 -8.05 4.69 -9.80
C LEU A 66 -9.35 5.24 -9.21
N TYR A 67 -9.67 4.91 -7.95
CA TYR A 67 -10.90 5.36 -7.31
C TYR A 67 -10.87 6.83 -6.86
N LEU A 68 -9.69 7.40 -6.59
CA LEU A 68 -9.54 8.82 -6.27
C LEU A 68 -9.76 9.69 -7.51
N GLU A 69 -9.14 9.30 -8.62
CA GLU A 69 -9.14 10.08 -9.86
C GLU A 69 -10.32 9.74 -10.78
N GLY A 70 -10.96 8.59 -10.59
CA GLY A 70 -12.05 8.10 -11.44
C GLY A 70 -11.53 7.58 -12.78
N LEU A 71 -10.40 6.87 -12.77
CA LEU A 71 -9.74 6.37 -13.97
C LEU A 71 -10.22 4.95 -14.29
N GLY A 72 -10.98 4.80 -15.38
CA GLY A 72 -11.59 3.52 -15.75
C GLY A 72 -12.67 3.01 -14.80
N VAL A 73 -12.98 3.77 -13.76
CA VAL A 73 -14.02 3.53 -12.75
C VAL A 73 -14.63 4.85 -12.32
N GLU A 74 -15.84 4.84 -11.77
CA GLU A 74 -16.37 6.01 -11.08
C GLU A 74 -15.55 6.32 -9.83
N LYS A 75 -15.44 7.62 -9.51
CA LYS A 75 -14.84 8.05 -8.24
C LYS A 75 -15.64 7.47 -7.08
N ASP A 76 -14.96 6.74 -6.21
CA ASP A 76 -15.58 6.08 -5.08
C ASP A 76 -14.68 6.23 -3.86
N GLU A 77 -15.02 7.22 -3.04
CA GLU A 77 -14.30 7.55 -1.82
C GLU A 77 -14.23 6.37 -0.83
N LYS A 78 -15.29 5.56 -0.77
CA LYS A 78 -15.37 4.43 0.14
C LYS A 78 -14.42 3.32 -0.30
N LYS A 79 -14.43 2.98 -1.59
CA LYS A 79 -13.47 2.00 -2.14
C LYS A 79 -12.03 2.49 -2.06
N ARG A 80 -11.81 3.79 -2.30
CA ARG A 80 -10.49 4.40 -2.12
C ARG A 80 -9.99 4.23 -0.69
N LEU A 81 -10.81 4.54 0.31
CA LEU A 81 -10.45 4.38 1.73
C LEU A 81 -10.20 2.91 2.09
N TYR A 82 -11.07 2.00 1.66
CA TYR A 82 -10.88 0.56 1.85
C TYR A 82 -9.50 0.11 1.31
N HIS A 83 -9.18 0.43 0.06
CA HIS A 83 -7.87 0.03 -0.49
C HIS A 83 -6.68 0.72 0.18
N LEU A 84 -6.86 1.94 0.70
CA LEU A 84 -5.82 2.65 1.44
C LEU A 84 -5.55 2.01 2.80
N GLU A 85 -6.60 1.56 3.50
CA GLU A 85 -6.53 0.81 4.76
C GLU A 85 -5.83 -0.53 4.55
N GLU A 86 -6.27 -1.32 3.57
CA GLU A 86 -5.66 -2.62 3.24
C GLU A 86 -4.18 -2.47 2.86
N ALA A 87 -3.83 -1.45 2.07
CA ALA A 87 -2.43 -1.16 1.75
C ALA A 87 -1.63 -0.79 3.00
N SER A 88 -2.20 -0.04 3.93
CA SER A 88 -1.56 0.32 5.21
C SER A 88 -1.32 -0.89 6.10
N ILE A 89 -2.32 -1.78 6.21
CA ILE A 89 -2.24 -3.05 6.94
C ILE A 89 -1.14 -3.93 6.32
N GLY A 90 -1.16 -4.10 4.99
CA GLY A 90 -0.17 -4.85 4.24
C GLY A 90 1.21 -4.18 4.12
N GLY A 91 1.47 -3.07 4.82
CA GLY A 91 2.82 -2.51 4.93
C GLY A 91 3.21 -1.37 4.01
N HIS A 92 2.30 -0.90 3.17
CA HIS A 92 2.59 0.16 2.22
C HIS A 92 2.85 1.49 2.94
N LEU A 93 4.12 1.90 3.00
CA LEU A 93 4.57 3.05 3.80
C LEU A 93 3.85 4.35 3.44
N VAL A 94 3.60 4.59 2.15
CA VAL A 94 2.90 5.80 1.70
C VAL A 94 1.41 5.74 2.07
N ALA A 95 0.80 4.56 2.03
CA ALA A 95 -0.61 4.40 2.36
C ALA A 95 -0.82 4.66 3.86
N ARG A 96 0.05 4.04 4.68
CA ARG A 96 0.10 4.24 6.12
C ARG A 96 0.24 5.72 6.47
N ARG A 97 1.23 6.41 5.89
CA ARG A 97 1.43 7.85 6.10
C ARG A 97 0.22 8.68 5.70
N ASN A 98 -0.36 8.41 4.54
CA ASN A 98 -1.52 9.16 4.04
C ASN A 98 -2.73 8.98 4.96
N LEU A 99 -2.98 7.76 5.45
CA LEU A 99 -4.08 7.45 6.36
C LEU A 99 -3.87 8.10 7.73
N THR A 100 -2.65 8.08 8.27
CA THR A 100 -2.30 8.80 9.51
C THR A 100 -2.54 10.30 9.40
N TYR A 101 -2.14 10.94 8.28
CA TYR A 101 -2.43 12.36 8.07
C TYR A 101 -3.92 12.65 7.95
N GLN A 102 -4.67 11.76 7.30
CA GLN A 102 -6.11 11.91 7.14
C GLN A 102 -6.83 11.80 8.50
N MET A 103 -6.41 10.87 9.36
CA MET A 103 -6.94 10.71 10.72
C MET A 103 -6.56 11.87 11.64
N ALA A 104 -5.31 12.35 11.58
CA ALA A 104 -4.84 13.48 12.40
C ALA A 104 -5.49 14.82 11.98
N GLY A 105 -5.64 15.04 10.67
CA GLY A 105 -6.30 16.24 10.12
C GLY A 105 -7.80 16.30 10.42
N LEU A 106 -8.45 15.14 10.57
CA LEU A 106 -9.84 15.03 11.02
C LEU A 106 -9.91 15.21 12.55
N ARG A 107 -9.88 16.47 13.01
CA ARG A 107 -10.28 16.93 14.36
C ARG A 107 -9.31 16.67 15.53
N GLY A 108 -8.00 16.57 15.31
CA GLY A 108 -7.07 16.41 16.45
C GLY A 108 -7.24 15.07 17.17
N ARG A 109 -7.63 14.04 16.42
CA ARG A 109 -7.74 12.64 16.87
C ARG A 109 -6.36 11.97 16.82
N ASP A 110 -5.34 12.67 17.30
CA ASP A 110 -3.95 12.20 17.29
C ASP A 110 -3.79 10.89 18.07
N ALA A 111 -4.59 10.70 19.14
CA ALA A 111 -4.63 9.47 19.91
C ALA A 111 -5.18 8.29 19.11
N GLU A 112 -6.18 8.50 18.26
CA GLU A 112 -6.78 7.42 17.46
C GLU A 112 -5.91 7.05 16.28
N ALA A 113 -5.18 8.01 15.70
CA ALA A 113 -4.14 7.74 14.73
C ALA A 113 -3.00 6.89 15.33
N VAL A 114 -2.65 7.12 16.59
CA VAL A 114 -1.65 6.31 17.33
C VAL A 114 -2.18 4.91 17.62
N GLU A 115 -3.41 4.76 18.10
CA GLU A 115 -4.01 3.44 18.35
C GLU A 115 -4.15 2.63 17.05
N PHE A 116 -4.60 3.27 15.96
CA PHE A 116 -4.64 2.62 14.65
C PHE A 116 -3.25 2.16 14.17
N LEU A 117 -2.20 2.95 14.38
CA LEU A 117 -0.84 2.55 14.04
C LEU A 117 -0.34 1.36 14.87
N LYS A 118 -0.76 1.24 16.14
CA LYS A 118 -0.46 0.07 16.99
C LYS A 118 -1.21 -1.17 16.51
N GLU A 119 -2.49 -1.05 16.21
CA GLU A 119 -3.32 -2.15 15.72
C GLU A 119 -2.81 -2.66 14.35
N VAL A 120 -2.49 -1.75 13.43
CA VAL A 120 -1.86 -2.08 12.14
C VAL A 120 -0.49 -2.73 12.32
N HIS A 121 0.27 -2.32 13.33
CA HIS A 121 1.56 -2.92 13.65
C HIS A 121 1.40 -4.35 14.19
N GLU A 122 0.48 -4.58 15.12
CA GLU A 122 0.16 -5.90 15.67
C GLU A 122 -0.36 -6.85 14.60
N MET A 123 -1.31 -6.41 13.76
CA MET A 123 -1.75 -7.17 12.60
C MET A 123 -0.59 -7.45 11.65
N GLY A 124 0.26 -6.46 11.36
CA GLY A 124 1.44 -6.63 10.50
C GLY A 124 2.49 -7.61 11.06
N GLN A 125 2.56 -7.79 12.39
CA GLN A 125 3.42 -8.80 13.03
C GLN A 125 2.87 -10.22 12.88
N GLU A 126 1.54 -10.41 12.88
CA GLU A 126 0.93 -11.71 12.55
C GLU A 126 1.17 -12.13 11.09
N TYR A 127 1.34 -11.16 10.17
CA TYR A 127 1.57 -11.41 8.73
C TYR A 127 3.04 -11.54 8.30
N GLU A 128 4.00 -11.72 9.24
CA GLU A 128 5.45 -11.87 8.96
C GLU A 128 6.04 -10.83 7.97
N MET A 129 5.71 -9.54 8.15
CA MET A 129 6.39 -8.50 7.39
C MET A 129 7.78 -8.20 7.96
N GLY A 130 8.80 -8.30 7.10
CA GLY A 130 10.21 -8.08 7.44
C GLY A 130 10.45 -6.80 8.27
N ALA A 131 11.31 -6.93 9.29
CA ALA A 131 11.61 -5.98 10.37
C ALA A 131 11.73 -4.49 10.01
N PHE A 132 11.99 -4.15 8.74
CA PHE A 132 12.15 -2.76 8.27
C PHE A 132 10.87 -1.91 8.36
N GLY A 133 9.68 -2.51 8.22
CA GLY A 133 8.40 -1.78 8.34
C GLY A 133 7.95 -1.54 9.78
N ILE A 134 8.44 -2.38 10.70
CA ILE A 134 8.15 -2.38 12.14
C ILE A 134 8.87 -1.20 12.82
N ASP A 135 10.17 -1.02 12.54
CA ASP A 135 10.98 0.06 13.14
C ASP A 135 10.48 1.46 12.78
N VAL A 136 9.98 1.65 11.55
CA VAL A 136 9.42 2.92 11.09
C VAL A 136 8.07 3.20 11.76
N CYS A 137 7.24 2.18 12.00
CA CYS A 137 6.03 2.32 12.81
C CYS A 137 6.36 2.72 14.23
N ASP A 138 7.35 2.08 14.82
CA ASP A 138 7.80 2.34 16.17
C ASP A 138 8.31 3.78 16.32
N ALA A 139 9.08 4.26 15.34
CA ALA A 139 9.52 5.65 15.28
C ALA A 139 8.36 6.65 15.06
N ALA A 140 7.39 6.31 14.22
CA ALA A 140 6.20 7.13 13.98
C ALA A 140 5.32 7.22 15.24
N VAL A 141 5.04 6.10 15.90
CA VAL A 141 4.31 6.03 17.17
C VAL A 141 5.01 6.86 18.24
N ARG A 142 6.34 6.69 18.41
CA ARG A 142 7.13 7.51 19.34
C ARG A 142 7.09 9.00 19.02
N GLY A 143 7.22 9.36 17.73
CA GLY A 143 7.18 10.75 17.28
C GLY A 143 5.84 11.42 17.54
N TYR A 144 4.73 10.73 17.25
CA TYR A 144 3.38 11.23 17.54
C TYR A 144 3.09 11.30 19.04
N GLN A 145 3.49 10.29 19.81
CA GLN A 145 3.34 10.30 21.27
C GLN A 145 4.05 11.51 21.89
N ALA A 146 5.29 11.79 21.45
CA ALA A 146 6.04 12.97 21.90
C ALA A 146 5.33 14.29 21.54
N ALA A 147 4.71 14.39 20.37
CA ALA A 147 3.95 15.57 19.96
C ALA A 147 2.65 15.77 20.79
N VAL A 148 1.95 14.68 21.12
CA VAL A 148 0.76 14.70 21.99
C VAL A 148 1.13 15.11 23.42
N ASP A 149 2.23 14.59 23.95
CA ASP A 149 2.67 14.93 25.31
C ASP A 149 3.14 16.40 25.39
N ALA A 150 3.81 16.89 24.35
CA ALA A 150 4.21 18.30 24.24
C ALA A 150 3.01 19.26 24.17
N THR A 151 1.92 18.87 23.50
CA THR A 151 0.70 19.69 23.40
C THR A 151 -0.13 19.67 24.68
N LYS A 152 -0.18 18.55 25.41
CA LYS A 152 -0.78 18.47 26.76
C LYS A 152 -0.01 19.31 27.78
N SER A 153 1.33 19.31 27.74
CA SER A 153 2.18 20.13 28.62
C SER A 153 2.02 21.65 28.41
N ARG A 154 1.64 22.07 27.19
CA ARG A 154 1.40 23.49 26.86
C ARG A 154 0.04 24.02 27.32
N ARG A 155 -0.95 23.16 27.50
CA ARG A 155 -2.32 23.54 27.94
C ARG A 155 -2.48 23.56 29.47
N GLY A 156 -1.53 23.00 30.22
CA GLY A 156 -1.55 22.94 31.68
C GLY A 156 -0.69 23.99 32.39
N ARG A 157 -0.29 25.07 31.71
CA ARG A 157 0.47 26.20 32.26
C ARG A 157 -0.32 27.50 32.14
#